data_AF-A0A971WYI1-F1
#
_entry.id   AF-A0A971WYI1-F1
#
_cell.length_a   1.000
_cell.length_b   1.000
_cell.length_c   1.000
_cell.angle_alpha   90.00
_cell.angle_beta   90.00
_cell.angle_gamma   90.00
#
_symmetry.space_group_name_H-M   'P 1'
#
loop_
_entity.id
_entity.type
_entity.pdbx_description
1 polymer ?
#
loop_
_entity_poly.entity_id
_entity_poly.type
_entity_poly.pdbx_seq_one_letter_code
_entity_poly.pdbx_strand_id
1 'polypeptide(L)'
;MRNIRIISLVCFTAFLSACQIIMPAKETRPTSARLQGQLSFTNQQWQLQPCSSQQQYRVNPSTELEQELKALLSETNEGVFADLSGYFDATQTVFTPTQRYRLQSQGHNCDDPDFARLILRASGNEPFWSILQTPRGLILNQPGEPAVALPYIEEQLPNGRFNISSQANNQHLQLWITPQQCIDSMSGAVYHLSAQLQWNQHNWNGCATFGALRD
;
A
#
# COMPACT_ATOMS: atom_id res chain seq x y z
N MET A 1 -13.04 -49.78 84.72
CA MET A 1 -11.88 -49.69 83.79
C MET A 1 -12.45 -49.78 82.38
N ARG A 2 -12.17 -48.97 81.36
CA ARG A 2 -11.48 -47.70 81.13
C ARG A 2 -11.68 -47.43 79.60
N ASN A 3 -12.04 -46.20 79.21
CA ASN A 3 -12.07 -45.60 77.85
C ASN A 3 -13.32 -45.90 76.98
N ILE A 4 -14.22 -44.97 76.61
CA ILE A 4 -14.11 -43.68 75.88
C ILE A 4 -13.35 -43.81 74.55
N ARG A 5 -14.06 -43.71 73.40
CA ARG A 5 -13.96 -42.61 72.40
C ARG A 5 -14.94 -42.81 71.24
N ILE A 6 -16.03 -42.05 71.33
CA ILE A 6 -16.77 -41.47 70.19
C ILE A 6 -15.79 -40.55 69.44
N ILE A 7 -15.96 -40.39 68.12
CA ILE A 7 -15.85 -39.14 67.33
C ILE A 7 -15.20 -39.37 65.94
N SER A 8 -15.91 -38.86 64.94
CA SER A 8 -15.46 -38.44 63.60
C SER A 8 -15.22 -39.49 62.52
N LEU A 9 -16.22 -39.68 61.66
CA LEU A 9 -15.94 -39.67 60.22
C LEU A 9 -16.63 -38.45 59.61
N VAL A 10 -15.79 -37.49 59.28
CA VAL A 10 -16.11 -36.14 58.82
C VAL A 10 -16.70 -36.22 57.41
N CYS A 11 -17.89 -35.65 57.26
CA CYS A 11 -18.50 -35.31 55.98
C CYS A 11 -17.75 -34.10 55.40
N PHE A 12 -16.81 -34.35 54.49
CA PHE A 12 -16.03 -33.37 53.70
C PHE A 12 -16.05 -33.98 52.28
N THR A 13 -16.53 -33.36 51.20
CA THR A 13 -16.42 -31.96 50.79
C THR A 13 -17.54 -31.63 49.79
N ALA A 14 -18.27 -30.56 50.09
CA ALA A 14 -18.90 -29.74 49.08
C ALA A 14 -17.83 -28.94 48.31
N PHE A 15 -18.25 -28.36 47.17
CA PHE A 15 -17.53 -27.45 46.27
C PHE A 15 -16.73 -28.13 45.13
N LEU A 16 -17.48 -28.73 44.20
CA LEU A 16 -17.11 -28.69 42.79
C LEU A 16 -17.03 -27.22 42.36
N SER A 17 -15.82 -26.66 42.37
CA SER A 17 -15.53 -25.36 41.78
C SER A 17 -15.87 -25.41 40.30
N ALA A 18 -16.94 -24.72 39.90
CA ALA A 18 -17.20 -24.41 38.52
C ALA A 18 -16.08 -23.47 38.03
N CYS A 19 -15.11 -24.03 37.31
CA CYS A 19 -14.22 -23.22 36.48
C CYS A 19 -15.10 -22.66 35.35
N GLN A 20 -15.61 -21.44 35.52
CA GLN A 20 -16.19 -20.69 34.41
C GLN A 20 -15.08 -20.44 33.38
N ILE A 21 -15.17 -21.14 32.26
CA ILE A 21 -14.37 -20.88 31.07
C ILE A 21 -14.86 -19.53 30.53
N ILE A 22 -14.20 -18.45 30.92
CA ILE A 22 -14.37 -17.14 30.29
C ILE A 22 -13.82 -17.30 28.88
N MET A 23 -14.70 -17.53 27.91
CA MET A 23 -14.33 -17.43 26.50
C MET A 23 -13.98 -15.96 26.23
N PRO A 24 -12.76 -15.66 25.74
CA PRO A 24 -12.44 -14.29 25.36
C PRO A 24 -13.44 -13.86 24.27
N ALA A 25 -14.02 -12.67 24.44
CA ALA A 25 -14.80 -12.06 23.38
C ALA A 25 -13.95 -12.07 22.10
N LYS A 26 -14.54 -12.52 20.98
CA LYS A 26 -13.88 -12.51 19.68
C LYS A 26 -13.55 -11.06 19.36
N GLU A 27 -12.30 -10.66 19.57
CA GLU A 27 -11.80 -9.35 19.10
C GLU A 27 -11.99 -9.31 17.60
N THR A 28 -13.02 -8.60 17.14
CA THR A 28 -13.17 -8.19 15.75
C THR A 28 -12.07 -7.19 15.45
N ARG A 29 -10.90 -7.69 15.04
CA ARG A 29 -9.84 -6.84 14.51
C ARG A 29 -10.30 -6.24 13.19
N PRO A 30 -10.02 -4.96 12.92
CA PRO A 30 -10.25 -4.38 11.61
C PRO A 30 -9.56 -5.22 10.54
N THR A 31 -10.26 -5.50 9.44
CA THR A 31 -9.65 -6.25 8.32
C THR A 31 -8.84 -5.29 7.47
N SER A 32 -7.52 -5.43 7.46
CA SER A 32 -6.63 -4.62 6.61
C SER A 32 -6.67 -5.08 5.16
N ALA A 33 -6.65 -4.15 4.23
CA ALA A 33 -6.59 -4.44 2.79
C ALA A 33 -5.86 -3.33 2.04
N ARG A 34 -5.27 -3.69 0.89
CA ARG A 34 -4.85 -2.75 -0.16
C ARG A 34 -5.78 -2.90 -1.35
N LEU A 35 -6.31 -1.78 -1.84
CA LEU A 35 -7.31 -1.72 -2.89
C LEU A 35 -6.86 -0.75 -3.96
N GLN A 36 -6.92 -1.21 -5.21
CA GLN A 36 -6.90 -0.34 -6.38
C GLN A 36 -8.33 -0.16 -6.89
N GLY A 37 -8.70 1.05 -7.28
CA GLY A 37 -10.05 1.31 -7.76
C GLY A 37 -10.32 2.75 -8.13
N GLN A 38 -11.55 2.98 -8.57
CA GLN A 38 -12.06 4.29 -8.92
C GLN A 38 -12.74 4.93 -7.71
N LEU A 39 -12.32 6.13 -7.33
CA LEU A 39 -12.96 6.99 -6.33
C LEU A 39 -13.89 7.98 -7.01
N SER A 40 -15.11 8.08 -6.50
CA SER A 40 -16.09 9.10 -6.88
C SER A 40 -16.66 9.79 -5.66
N PHE A 41 -17.11 11.03 -5.83
CA PHE A 41 -17.78 11.79 -4.77
C PHE A 41 -19.26 11.93 -5.12
N THR A 42 -20.09 11.11 -4.49
CA THR A 42 -21.54 11.01 -4.77
C THR A 42 -22.31 11.05 -3.45
N ASN A 43 -23.47 11.74 -3.42
CA ASN A 43 -24.29 11.88 -2.21
C ASN A 43 -23.50 12.40 -0.98
N GLN A 44 -22.60 13.35 -1.20
CA GLN A 44 -21.72 13.93 -0.17
C GLN A 44 -20.78 12.91 0.52
N GLN A 45 -20.49 11.80 -0.15
CA GLN A 45 -19.62 10.75 0.38
C GLN A 45 -18.65 10.26 -0.70
N TRP A 46 -17.44 9.90 -0.28
CA TRP A 46 -16.49 9.20 -1.15
C TRP A 46 -16.89 7.74 -1.28
N GLN A 47 -16.86 7.23 -2.50
CA GLN A 47 -17.14 5.84 -2.83
C GLN A 47 -15.97 5.27 -3.63
N LEU A 48 -15.48 4.10 -3.22
CA LEU A 48 -14.45 3.33 -3.92
C LEU A 48 -15.10 2.13 -4.62
N GLN A 49 -14.92 2.06 -5.93
CA GLN A 49 -15.17 0.87 -6.75
C GLN A 49 -13.83 0.17 -7.01
N PRO A 50 -13.50 -0.96 -6.35
CA PRO A 50 -12.26 -1.67 -6.63
C PRO A 50 -12.19 -2.16 -8.08
N CYS A 51 -10.99 -2.23 -8.65
CA CYS A 51 -10.76 -2.69 -10.02
C CYS A 51 -11.25 -4.14 -10.26
N SER A 52 -11.15 -4.99 -9.23
CA SER A 52 -11.44 -6.43 -9.33
C SER A 52 -12.85 -6.83 -8.86
N SER A 53 -13.69 -5.86 -8.47
CA SER A 53 -14.99 -6.12 -7.87
C SER A 53 -16.03 -5.12 -8.36
N GLN A 54 -17.30 -5.51 -8.36
CA GLN A 54 -18.43 -4.58 -8.56
C GLN A 54 -18.98 -4.03 -7.23
N GLN A 55 -18.53 -4.54 -6.08
CA GLN A 55 -18.96 -4.02 -4.78
C GLN A 55 -18.30 -2.67 -4.49
N GLN A 56 -19.11 -1.68 -4.11
CA GLN A 56 -18.63 -0.36 -3.70
C GLN A 56 -18.49 -0.26 -2.18
N TYR A 57 -17.51 0.53 -1.75
CA TYR A 57 -17.29 0.85 -0.35
C TYR A 57 -17.38 2.35 -0.12
N ARG A 58 -17.99 2.74 1.00
CA ARG A 58 -17.86 4.13 1.47
C ARG A 58 -16.43 4.32 1.96
N VAL A 59 -15.86 5.48 1.67
CA VAL A 59 -14.50 5.82 2.08
C VAL A 59 -14.55 6.89 3.15
N ASN A 60 -13.80 6.68 4.21
CA ASN A 60 -13.55 7.66 5.26
C ASN A 60 -12.09 8.14 5.18
N PRO A 61 -11.76 9.07 4.25
CA PRO A 61 -10.41 9.55 4.09
C PRO A 61 -9.99 10.48 5.24
N SER A 62 -8.68 10.68 5.42
CA SER A 62 -8.20 11.80 6.22
C SER A 62 -8.46 13.13 5.51
N THR A 63 -8.37 14.24 6.24
CA THR A 63 -8.52 15.58 5.67
C THR A 63 -7.51 15.85 4.55
N GLU A 64 -6.27 15.40 4.72
CA GLU A 64 -5.19 15.58 3.75
C GLU A 64 -5.49 14.80 2.47
N LEU A 65 -5.87 13.52 2.59
CA LEU A 65 -6.25 12.70 1.44
C LEU A 65 -7.48 13.28 0.72
N GLU A 66 -8.47 13.79 1.46
CA GLU A 66 -9.65 14.42 0.87
C GLU A 66 -9.30 15.67 0.04
N GLN A 67 -8.35 16.48 0.49
CA GLN A 67 -7.88 17.65 -0.27
C GLN A 67 -7.22 17.24 -1.60
N GLU A 68 -6.35 16.23 -1.57
CA GLU A 68 -5.70 15.69 -2.77
C GLU A 68 -6.71 15.13 -3.76
N LEU A 69 -7.70 14.35 -3.27
CA LEU A 69 -8.74 13.78 -4.10
C LEU A 69 -9.62 14.85 -4.76
N LYS A 70 -9.98 15.90 -4.02
CA LYS A 70 -10.76 17.03 -4.57
C LYS A 70 -9.99 17.78 -5.66
N ALA A 71 -8.68 17.98 -5.48
CA ALA A 71 -7.83 18.62 -6.47
C ALA A 71 -7.69 17.80 -7.75
N LEU A 72 -7.70 16.46 -7.67
CA LEU A 72 -7.67 15.60 -8.85
C LEU A 72 -9.05 15.47 -9.51
N LEU A 73 -10.13 15.49 -8.73
CA LEU A 73 -11.49 15.35 -9.24
C LEU A 73 -11.91 16.56 -10.09
N SER A 74 -11.34 17.75 -9.89
CA SER A 74 -11.62 18.91 -10.76
C SER A 74 -11.14 18.70 -12.20
N GLU A 75 -10.23 17.74 -12.42
CA GLU A 75 -9.63 17.47 -13.73
C GLU A 75 -10.35 16.36 -14.51
N THR A 76 -11.41 15.75 -13.97
CA THR A 76 -12.07 14.59 -14.57
C THR A 76 -13.54 14.42 -14.15
N ASN A 77 -14.37 13.94 -15.07
CA ASN A 77 -15.76 13.57 -14.79
C ASN A 77 -15.95 12.09 -14.43
N GLU A 78 -14.91 11.27 -14.60
CA GLU A 78 -15.00 9.81 -14.43
C GLU A 78 -14.60 9.35 -13.01
N GLY A 79 -14.05 10.27 -12.20
CA GLY A 79 -13.51 10.01 -10.86
C GLY A 79 -11.99 9.92 -10.84
N VAL A 80 -11.43 9.60 -9.67
CA VAL A 80 -9.98 9.52 -9.44
C VAL A 80 -9.56 8.07 -9.22
N PHE A 81 -8.61 7.56 -10.00
CA PHE A 81 -8.00 6.27 -9.68
C PHE A 81 -7.18 6.40 -8.40
N ALA A 82 -7.30 5.40 -7.53
CA ALA A 82 -6.56 5.32 -6.29
C ALA A 82 -6.01 3.92 -6.03
N ASP A 83 -4.78 3.87 -5.51
CA ASP A 83 -4.16 2.69 -4.90
C ASP A 83 -3.92 3.03 -3.43
N LEU A 84 -4.67 2.40 -2.53
CA LEU A 84 -4.75 2.73 -1.10
C LEU A 84 -4.64 1.46 -0.26
N SER A 85 -3.95 1.53 0.87
CA SER A 85 -4.12 0.53 1.94
C SER A 85 -4.75 1.16 3.18
N GLY A 86 -5.45 0.32 3.95
CA GLY A 86 -6.30 0.76 5.04
C GLY A 86 -7.00 -0.41 5.70
N TYR A 87 -8.08 -0.10 6.40
CA TYR A 87 -8.88 -1.11 7.10
C TYR A 87 -10.38 -0.91 6.90
N PHE A 88 -11.09 -2.02 6.98
CA PHE A 88 -12.55 -2.03 7.01
C PHE A 88 -13.09 -1.93 8.43
N ASP A 89 -14.26 -1.31 8.56
CA ASP A 89 -15.10 -1.42 9.75
C ASP A 89 -15.61 -2.85 9.96
N ALA A 90 -16.26 -3.11 11.10
CA ALA A 90 -16.75 -4.44 11.44
C ALA A 90 -17.79 -4.98 10.43
N THR A 91 -18.49 -4.10 9.70
CA THR A 91 -19.50 -4.47 8.70
C THR A 91 -18.94 -4.63 7.28
N GLN A 92 -17.66 -4.30 7.06
CA GLN A 92 -17.01 -4.28 5.74
C GLN A 92 -17.73 -3.39 4.71
N THR A 93 -18.30 -2.28 5.17
CA THR A 93 -18.99 -1.30 4.31
C THR A 93 -18.26 0.03 4.22
N VAL A 94 -17.39 0.33 5.20
CA VAL A 94 -16.59 1.55 5.25
C VAL A 94 -15.11 1.18 5.24
N PHE A 95 -14.39 1.67 4.23
CA PHE A 95 -12.94 1.57 4.13
C PHE A 95 -12.31 2.88 4.63
N THR A 96 -11.42 2.79 5.61
CA THR A 96 -10.63 3.92 6.11
C THR A 96 -9.20 3.79 5.60
N PRO A 97 -8.77 4.59 4.60
CA PRO A 97 -7.41 4.58 4.11
C PRO A 97 -6.43 5.05 5.20
N THR A 98 -5.29 4.37 5.29
CA THR A 98 -4.18 4.74 6.17
C THR A 98 -2.91 5.06 5.39
N GLN A 99 -2.82 4.60 4.14
CA GLN A 99 -1.71 4.86 3.24
C GLN A 99 -2.26 5.02 1.83
N ARG A 100 -1.77 6.04 1.14
CA ARG A 100 -1.97 6.22 -0.30
C ARG A 100 -0.69 5.80 -1.00
N TYR A 101 -0.79 5.01 -2.07
CA TYR A 101 0.33 4.65 -2.93
C TYR A 101 0.38 5.56 -4.17
N ARG A 102 -0.76 5.71 -4.84
CA ARG A 102 -0.91 6.49 -6.06
C ARG A 102 -2.34 7.04 -6.18
N LEU A 103 -2.48 8.29 -6.61
CA LEU A 103 -3.72 8.89 -7.08
C LEU A 103 -3.51 9.51 -8.46
N GLN A 104 -4.45 9.33 -9.38
CA GLN A 104 -4.34 9.93 -10.72
C GLN A 104 -5.73 10.11 -11.36
N SER A 105 -5.89 11.17 -12.14
CA SER A 105 -7.12 11.47 -12.88
C SER A 105 -7.18 10.78 -14.25
N GLN A 106 -6.02 10.37 -14.80
CA GLN A 106 -5.88 9.79 -16.14
C GLN A 106 -4.82 8.68 -16.15
N GLY A 107 -4.85 7.81 -17.17
CA GLY A 107 -3.89 6.73 -17.40
C GLY A 107 -4.51 5.34 -17.42
N HIS A 108 -3.68 4.30 -17.55
CA HIS A 108 -4.14 2.90 -17.66
C HIS A 108 -4.80 2.36 -16.37
N ASN A 109 -4.55 2.97 -15.21
CA ASN A 109 -5.32 2.73 -13.97
C ASN A 109 -5.49 1.24 -13.63
N CYS A 110 -6.73 0.74 -13.65
CA CYS A 110 -7.09 -0.65 -13.39
C CYS A 110 -6.60 -1.64 -14.46
N ASP A 111 -6.33 -1.14 -15.67
CA ASP A 111 -5.92 -1.92 -16.84
C ASP A 111 -4.39 -1.93 -17.02
N ASP A 112 -3.63 -1.56 -15.98
CA ASP A 112 -2.16 -1.60 -16.00
C ASP A 112 -1.65 -3.06 -16.07
N PRO A 113 -1.14 -3.53 -17.22
CA PRO A 113 -0.77 -4.94 -17.41
C PRO A 113 0.48 -5.34 -16.62
N ASP A 114 1.19 -4.36 -16.06
CA ASP A 114 2.45 -4.58 -15.39
C ASP A 114 2.29 -4.65 -13.88
N PHE A 115 1.24 -4.05 -13.32
CA PHE A 115 1.09 -3.87 -11.88
C PHE A 115 1.33 -5.15 -11.06
N ALA A 116 0.72 -6.26 -11.49
CA ALA A 116 0.80 -7.56 -10.80
C ALA A 116 2.22 -8.15 -10.70
N ARG A 117 3.15 -7.73 -11.58
CA ARG A 117 4.53 -8.24 -11.61
C ARG A 117 5.57 -7.25 -11.08
N LEU A 118 5.13 -6.07 -10.62
CA LEU A 118 6.02 -5.01 -10.18
C LEU A 118 6.27 -5.04 -8.68
N ILE A 119 7.52 -4.80 -8.32
CA ILE A 119 7.92 -4.39 -6.96
C ILE A 119 7.82 -2.87 -6.84
N LEU A 120 8.32 -2.14 -7.85
CA LEU A 120 8.35 -0.69 -7.90
C LEU A 120 8.21 -0.22 -9.36
N ARG A 121 7.56 0.93 -9.55
CA ARG A 121 7.67 1.75 -10.75
C ARG A 121 8.19 3.13 -10.36
N ALA A 122 9.13 3.65 -11.13
CA ALA A 122 9.59 5.04 -11.03
C ALA A 122 9.57 5.69 -12.42
N SER A 123 9.28 6.99 -12.50
CA SER A 123 9.30 7.74 -13.76
C SER A 123 9.47 9.23 -13.54
N GLY A 124 10.01 9.92 -14.55
CA GLY A 124 10.10 11.38 -14.63
C GLY A 124 9.81 11.88 -16.04
N ASN A 125 9.59 13.19 -16.22
CA ASN A 125 9.01 13.76 -17.43
C ASN A 125 9.96 14.61 -18.30
N GLU A 126 11.07 15.13 -17.76
CA GLU A 126 11.96 16.07 -18.47
C GLU A 126 13.45 15.73 -18.32
N PRO A 127 14.04 14.92 -19.23
CA PRO A 127 13.36 14.14 -20.28
C PRO A 127 12.55 12.99 -19.67
N PHE A 128 11.64 12.41 -20.45
CA PHE A 128 10.90 11.25 -19.98
C PHE A 128 11.82 10.05 -19.75
N TRP A 129 11.62 9.37 -18.63
CA TRP A 129 12.23 8.09 -18.31
C TRP A 129 11.30 7.26 -17.44
N SER A 130 11.42 5.94 -17.50
CA SER A 130 10.75 5.06 -16.55
C SER A 130 11.60 3.85 -16.21
N ILE A 131 11.52 3.41 -14.95
CA ILE A 131 12.12 2.18 -14.46
C ILE A 131 11.01 1.30 -13.89
N LEU A 132 10.99 0.06 -14.35
CA LEU A 132 10.19 -1.02 -13.79
C LEU A 132 11.11 -1.96 -13.01
N GLN A 133 10.87 -2.10 -11.71
CA GLN A 133 11.54 -3.10 -10.89
C GLN A 133 10.65 -4.35 -10.78
N THR A 134 11.22 -5.49 -11.18
CA THR A 134 10.58 -6.81 -11.08
C THR A 134 11.52 -7.76 -10.34
N PRO A 135 11.04 -8.93 -9.86
CA PRO A 135 11.92 -9.95 -9.28
C PRO A 135 13.01 -10.46 -10.24
N ARG A 136 12.89 -10.20 -11.55
CA ARG A 136 13.85 -10.67 -12.57
C ARG A 136 14.89 -9.62 -12.94
N GLY A 137 14.72 -8.37 -12.53
CA GLY A 137 15.59 -7.27 -12.92
C GLY A 137 14.86 -5.94 -13.08
N LEU A 138 15.62 -4.94 -13.49
CA LEU A 138 15.16 -3.62 -13.88
C LEU A 138 14.96 -3.54 -15.38
N ILE A 139 13.97 -2.75 -15.78
CA ILE A 139 13.76 -2.37 -17.18
C ILE A 139 13.72 -0.83 -17.21
N LEU A 140 14.73 -0.21 -17.81
CA LEU A 140 14.78 1.22 -18.08
C LEU A 140 14.22 1.49 -19.48
N ASN A 141 13.25 2.39 -19.58
CA ASN A 141 12.68 2.84 -20.84
C ASN A 141 12.91 4.35 -21.00
N GLN A 142 13.35 4.75 -22.20
CA GLN A 142 13.50 6.15 -22.60
C GLN A 142 12.89 6.34 -24.01
N PRO A 143 12.32 7.51 -24.32
CA PRO A 143 11.75 7.75 -25.64
C PRO A 143 12.82 7.63 -26.72
N GLY A 144 12.51 6.91 -27.80
CA GLY A 144 13.40 6.75 -28.95
C GLY A 144 14.55 5.76 -28.76
N GLU A 145 14.71 5.18 -27.57
CA GLU A 145 15.78 4.22 -27.25
C GLU A 145 15.23 2.81 -27.01
N PRO A 146 15.99 1.74 -27.33
CA PRO A 146 15.64 0.39 -26.93
C PRO A 146 15.56 0.26 -25.40
N ALA A 147 14.60 -0.52 -24.90
CA ALA A 147 14.50 -0.84 -23.48
C ALA A 147 15.76 -1.55 -22.99
N VAL A 148 16.24 -1.15 -21.82
CA VAL A 148 17.48 -1.66 -21.23
C VAL A 148 17.14 -2.52 -20.01
N ALA A 149 17.49 -3.81 -20.07
CA ALA A 149 17.29 -4.75 -18.98
C ALA A 149 18.59 -4.94 -18.18
N LEU A 150 18.49 -4.81 -16.85
CA LEU A 150 19.64 -4.86 -15.94
C LEU A 150 19.35 -5.72 -14.71
N PRO A 151 20.31 -6.53 -14.23
CA PRO A 151 20.24 -7.05 -12.86
C PRO A 151 20.36 -5.91 -11.85
N TYR A 152 19.94 -6.09 -10.60
CA TYR A 152 20.09 -5.06 -9.58
C TYR A 152 20.45 -5.61 -8.21
N ILE A 153 20.97 -4.72 -7.38
CA ILE A 153 21.09 -4.87 -5.93
C ILE A 153 20.27 -3.76 -5.30
N GLU A 154 19.50 -4.10 -4.25
CA GLU A 154 18.76 -3.13 -3.45
C GLU A 154 19.40 -3.03 -2.07
N GLU A 155 19.69 -1.81 -1.64
CA GLU A 155 20.26 -1.49 -0.33
C GLU A 155 19.24 -0.66 0.46
N GLN A 156 18.84 -1.16 1.63
CA GLN A 156 17.99 -0.40 2.54
C GLN A 156 18.80 0.66 3.27
N LEU A 157 18.18 1.82 3.49
CA LEU A 157 18.75 2.96 4.19
C LEU A 157 17.82 3.36 5.36
N PRO A 158 18.31 4.16 6.32
CA PRO A 158 17.46 4.67 7.39
C PRO A 158 16.23 5.43 6.88
N ASN A 159 15.16 5.45 7.69
CA ASN A 159 13.91 6.16 7.43
C ASN A 159 13.15 5.66 6.18
N GLY A 160 13.26 4.38 5.86
CA GLY A 160 12.52 3.76 4.74
C GLY A 160 13.02 4.17 3.35
N ARG A 161 14.16 4.87 3.27
CA ARG A 161 14.85 5.11 1.99
C ARG A 161 15.52 3.83 1.52
N PHE A 162 15.75 3.71 0.21
CA PHE A 162 16.55 2.63 -0.35
C PHE A 162 17.18 3.06 -1.67
N ASN A 163 18.25 2.37 -2.04
CA ASN A 163 18.95 2.56 -3.30
C ASN A 163 18.86 1.27 -4.11
N ILE A 164 18.55 1.38 -5.40
CA ILE A 164 18.63 0.28 -6.35
C ILE A 164 19.77 0.59 -7.31
N SER A 165 20.76 -0.29 -7.37
CA SER A 165 21.94 -0.09 -8.21
C SER A 165 22.18 -1.23 -9.19
N SER A 166 22.81 -0.91 -10.32
CA SER A 166 23.28 -1.89 -11.29
C SER A 166 24.63 -1.50 -11.89
N GLN A 167 25.51 -2.49 -12.02
CA GLN A 167 26.78 -2.39 -12.74
C GLN A 167 26.90 -3.57 -13.70
N ALA A 168 26.17 -3.51 -14.82
CA ALA A 168 26.12 -4.59 -15.81
C ALA A 168 26.07 -3.99 -17.21
N ASN A 169 26.46 -4.78 -18.22
CA ASN A 169 26.39 -4.39 -19.63
C ASN A 169 27.07 -3.04 -19.94
N ASN A 170 28.19 -2.73 -19.26
CA ASN A 170 28.90 -1.45 -19.32
C ASN A 170 28.05 -0.23 -18.93
N GLN A 171 27.00 -0.45 -18.15
CA GLN A 171 26.09 0.58 -17.67
C GLN A 171 26.16 0.66 -16.15
N HIS A 172 26.07 1.89 -15.65
CA HIS A 172 26.02 2.20 -14.23
C HIS A 172 24.73 2.96 -13.94
N LEU A 173 23.86 2.35 -13.13
CA LEU A 173 22.58 2.89 -12.73
C LEU A 173 22.52 2.99 -11.22
N GLN A 174 22.04 4.13 -10.71
CA GLN A 174 21.56 4.25 -9.33
C GLN A 174 20.18 4.88 -9.32
N LEU A 175 19.26 4.30 -8.56
CA LEU A 175 17.91 4.80 -8.37
C LEU A 175 17.67 4.92 -6.88
N TRP A 176 17.66 6.17 -6.41
CA TRP A 176 17.41 6.51 -5.02
C TRP A 176 15.93 6.75 -4.80
N ILE A 177 15.35 6.03 -3.83
CA ILE A 177 13.93 6.14 -3.48
C ILE A 177 13.77 6.67 -2.07
N THR A 178 12.90 7.67 -1.93
CA THR A 178 12.57 8.31 -0.65
C THR A 178 11.07 8.23 -0.37
N PRO A 179 10.65 7.85 0.86
CA PRO A 179 9.25 7.84 1.26
C PRO A 179 8.77 9.26 1.53
N GLN A 180 8.59 10.00 0.46
CA GLN A 180 8.12 11.37 0.43
C GLN A 180 7.18 11.53 -0.74
N GLN A 181 6.05 12.19 -0.48
CA GLN A 181 5.07 12.54 -1.50
C GLN A 181 5.72 13.27 -2.68
N CYS A 182 5.36 12.80 -3.87
CA CYS A 182 5.80 13.36 -5.14
C CYS A 182 4.57 13.62 -6.01
N ILE A 183 4.51 14.79 -6.62
CA ILE A 183 3.45 15.17 -7.56
C ILE A 183 4.06 15.23 -8.95
N ASP A 184 3.53 14.44 -9.86
CA ASP A 184 3.91 14.48 -11.27
C ASP A 184 3.43 15.82 -11.88
N SER A 185 4.36 16.65 -12.33
CA SER A 185 4.07 18.00 -12.81
C SER A 185 3.26 18.06 -14.10
N MET A 186 3.24 16.97 -14.88
CA MET A 186 2.53 16.91 -16.17
C MET A 186 1.08 16.46 -16.01
N SER A 187 0.82 15.56 -15.06
CA SER A 187 -0.49 14.94 -14.88
C SER A 187 -1.20 15.33 -13.57
N GLY A 188 -0.47 15.93 -12.63
CA GLY A 188 -0.95 16.17 -11.26
C GLY A 188 -1.03 14.89 -10.40
N ALA A 189 -0.67 13.72 -10.95
CA ALA A 189 -0.75 12.46 -10.24
C ALA A 189 0.11 12.48 -8.96
N VAL A 190 -0.46 11.98 -7.87
CA VAL A 190 0.17 11.98 -6.54
C VAL A 190 0.72 10.60 -6.26
N TYR A 191 2.00 10.54 -5.91
CA TYR A 191 2.74 9.34 -5.58
C TYR A 191 3.28 9.44 -4.16
N HIS A 192 3.40 8.31 -3.47
CA HIS A 192 3.92 8.29 -2.10
C HIS A 192 5.45 8.27 -2.01
N LEU A 193 6.14 8.03 -3.13
CA LEU A 193 7.59 8.00 -3.19
C LEU A 193 8.12 9.02 -4.18
N SER A 194 9.29 9.56 -3.86
CA SER A 194 10.12 10.37 -4.75
C SER A 194 11.28 9.53 -5.25
N ALA A 195 11.70 9.74 -6.50
CA ALA A 195 12.78 9.01 -7.15
C ALA A 195 13.85 9.95 -7.71
N GLN A 196 15.11 9.56 -7.58
CA GLN A 196 16.24 10.21 -8.24
C GLN A 196 17.05 9.16 -8.99
N LEU A 197 17.08 9.26 -10.31
CA LEU A 197 17.81 8.36 -11.20
C LEU A 197 19.15 9.01 -11.58
N GLN A 198 20.24 8.31 -11.32
CA GLN A 198 21.55 8.59 -11.88
C GLN A 198 21.85 7.59 -13.00
N TRP A 199 21.98 8.08 -14.23
CA TRP A 199 22.22 7.29 -15.43
C TRP A 199 23.03 8.06 -16.45
N ASN A 200 24.04 7.43 -17.06
CA ASN A 200 24.94 8.08 -18.04
C ASN A 200 25.47 9.45 -17.56
N GLN A 201 25.89 9.54 -16.29
CA GLN A 201 26.39 10.77 -15.65
C GLN A 201 25.35 11.91 -15.50
N HIS A 202 24.08 11.65 -15.79
CA HIS A 202 22.99 12.58 -15.58
C HIS A 202 22.17 12.19 -14.36
N ASN A 203 21.62 13.19 -13.68
CA ASN A 203 20.67 13.01 -12.59
C ASN A 203 19.29 13.48 -13.04
N TRP A 204 18.28 12.65 -12.83
CA TRP A 204 16.90 12.96 -13.18
C TRP A 204 15.99 12.72 -11.99
N ASN A 205 15.04 13.63 -11.80
CA ASN A 205 14.04 13.52 -10.75
C ASN A 205 12.77 12.88 -11.29
N GLY A 206 12.03 12.23 -10.40
CA GLY A 206 10.77 11.59 -10.73
C GLY A 206 9.98 11.17 -9.51
N CYS A 207 8.84 10.57 -9.76
CA CYS A 207 7.99 9.97 -8.74
C CYS A 207 8.06 8.43 -8.81
N ALA A 208 7.69 7.76 -7.72
CA ALA A 208 7.64 6.31 -7.69
C ALA A 208 6.47 5.77 -6.87
N THR A 209 6.09 4.52 -7.15
CA THR A 209 5.11 3.77 -6.37
C THR A 209 5.47 2.30 -6.34
N PHE A 210 5.17 1.62 -5.25
CA PHE A 210 5.23 0.18 -5.17
C PHE A 210 4.17 -0.48 -6.06
N GLY A 211 4.55 -1.60 -6.66
CA GLY A 211 3.65 -2.48 -7.40
C GLY A 211 2.93 -3.49 -6.50
N ALA A 212 2.32 -4.52 -7.09
CA ALA A 212 1.57 -5.52 -6.33
C ALA A 212 2.45 -6.41 -5.43
N LEU A 213 3.76 -6.47 -5.69
CA LEU A 213 4.68 -7.35 -4.97
C LEU A 213 5.31 -6.68 -3.74
N ARG A 214 4.91 -5.45 -3.39
CA ARG A 214 5.42 -4.72 -2.23
C ARG A 214 4.39 -3.71 -1.72
N ASP A 215 4.31 -3.59 -0.40
CA ASP A 215 3.49 -2.61 0.32
C ASP A 215 4.35 -1.55 1.03
#